data_AF-A0A256ZZ49-F1
#
_entry.id   AF-A0A256ZZ49-F1
#
_cell.length_a   1.000
_cell.length_b   1.000
_cell.length_c   1.000
_cell.angle_alpha   90.00
_cell.angle_beta   90.00
_cell.angle_gamma   90.00
#
_symmetry.space_group_name_H-M   'P 1'
#
loop_
_entity.id
_entity.type
_entity.pdbx_description
1 polymer ?
#
loop_
_entity_poly.entity_id
_entity_poly.type
_entity_poly.pdbx_seq_one_letter_code
_entity_poly.pdbx_strand_id
1 'polypeptide(L)'
;MIEISKTKNRRAVIISFCTHSDKFRSASERNTFFRGLYGWEQVVTKNDKRYRYRREGILTEIPHIKVDDSVFIVALEHFKKVLK
;
A
#
# COMPACT_ATOMS: atom_id res chain seq x y z
N MET A 1 -4.28 -10.80 -5.01
CA MET A 1 -5.67 -10.98 -4.51
C MET A 1 -5.77 -10.27 -3.18
N ILE A 2 -6.67 -9.30 -3.05
CA ILE A 2 -6.92 -8.56 -1.80
C ILE A 2 -8.18 -9.13 -1.17
N GLU A 3 -8.11 -9.46 0.10
CA GLU A 3 -9.23 -9.90 0.92
C GLU A 3 -9.59 -8.82 1.92
N ILE A 4 -10.89 -8.67 2.15
CA ILE A 4 -11.45 -7.59 2.96
C ILE A 4 -12.41 -8.22 3.95
N SER A 5 -12.13 -8.05 5.25
CA SER A 5 -13.04 -8.49 6.30
C SER A 5 -13.48 -7.31 7.17
N LYS A 6 -14.77 -7.30 7.54
CA LYS A 6 -15.38 -6.25 8.36
C LYS A 6 -15.50 -6.75 9.80
N THR A 7 -15.12 -5.91 10.74
CA THR A 7 -15.33 -6.18 12.18
C THR A 7 -16.83 -6.16 12.53
N LYS A 8 -17.24 -6.90 13.58
CA LYS A 8 -18.66 -7.00 14.02
C LYS A 8 -19.33 -5.63 14.24
N ASN A 9 -18.56 -4.64 14.70
CA ASN A 9 -19.05 -3.27 14.93
C ASN A 9 -18.98 -2.34 13.70
N ARG A 10 -18.53 -2.84 12.54
CA ARG A 10 -18.38 -2.10 11.27
C ARG A 10 -17.53 -0.82 11.35
N ARG A 11 -16.73 -0.62 12.41
CA ARG A 11 -15.89 0.58 12.56
C ARG A 11 -14.54 0.46 11.84
N ALA A 12 -14.04 -0.76 11.71
CA ALA A 12 -12.76 -1.05 11.09
C ALA A 12 -12.87 -2.18 10.06
N VAL A 13 -11.99 -2.11 9.07
CA VAL A 13 -11.80 -3.08 8.00
C VAL A 13 -10.39 -3.61 8.08
N ILE A 14 -10.26 -4.92 8.02
CA ILE A 14 -8.97 -5.60 7.86
C ILE A 14 -8.80 -5.85 6.37
N ILE A 15 -7.66 -5.40 5.84
CA ILE A 15 -7.25 -5.61 4.47
C ILE A 15 -6.05 -6.54 4.51
N SER A 16 -6.19 -7.70 3.87
CA SER A 16 -5.12 -8.66 3.65
C SER A 16 -4.84 -8.76 2.16
N PHE A 17 -3.58 -8.93 1.77
CA PHE A 17 -3.22 -9.09 0.37
C PHE A 17 -2.07 -10.09 0.21
N CYS A 18 -2.05 -10.78 -0.92
CA CYS A 18 -1.00 -11.76 -1.18
C CYS A 18 0.34 -11.08 -1.56
N THR A 19 1.43 -11.51 -0.93
CA THR A 19 2.79 -11.05 -1.21
C THR A 19 3.56 -11.98 -2.16
N HIS A 20 3.00 -13.15 -2.48
CA HIS A 20 3.68 -14.15 -3.30
C HIS A 20 3.81 -13.71 -4.76
N SER A 21 5.01 -13.87 -5.32
CA SER A 21 5.33 -13.39 -6.68
C SER A 21 4.54 -14.09 -7.79
N ASP A 22 4.15 -15.36 -7.59
CA ASP A 22 3.37 -16.14 -8.56
C ASP A 22 1.92 -15.63 -8.72
N LYS A 23 1.43 -14.82 -7.77
CA LYS A 23 0.12 -14.17 -7.85
C LYS A 23 0.12 -12.85 -8.62
N PHE A 24 1.27 -12.41 -9.11
CA PHE A 24 1.43 -11.26 -9.98
C PHE A 24 1.79 -11.72 -11.39
N ARG A 25 1.27 -11.04 -12.42
CA ARG A 25 1.60 -11.24 -13.83
C ARG A 25 3.07 -10.95 -14.11
N SER A 26 3.69 -10.05 -13.33
CA SER A 26 5.11 -9.73 -13.45
C SER A 26 5.69 -9.09 -12.19
N ALA A 27 7.02 -9.07 -12.09
CA ALA A 27 7.73 -8.30 -11.06
C ALA A 27 7.45 -6.79 -11.15
N SER A 28 7.20 -6.27 -12.36
CA SER A 28 6.86 -4.85 -12.57
C SER A 28 5.49 -4.50 -11.99
N GLU A 29 4.49 -5.37 -12.21
CA GLU A 29 3.17 -5.22 -11.60
C GLU A 29 3.27 -5.27 -10.07
N ARG A 30 4.01 -6.25 -9.53
CA ARG A 30 4.26 -6.36 -8.09
C ARG A 30 4.88 -5.08 -7.54
N ASN A 31 5.93 -4.58 -8.17
CA ASN A 31 6.60 -3.35 -7.75
C ASN A 31 5.65 -2.14 -7.82
N THR A 32 4.82 -2.05 -8.85
CA THR A 32 3.82 -0.98 -8.99
C THR A 32 2.80 -1.04 -7.86
N PHE A 33 2.30 -2.24 -7.54
CA PHE A 33 1.38 -2.47 -6.43
C PHE A 33 1.97 -2.00 -5.09
N PHE A 34 3.18 -2.47 -4.74
CA PHE A 34 3.82 -2.09 -3.47
C PHE A 34 4.19 -0.62 -3.40
N ARG A 35 4.66 -0.03 -4.50
CA ARG A 35 4.96 1.41 -4.57
C ARG A 35 3.70 2.27 -4.42
N GLY A 36 2.58 1.83 -4.99
CA GLY A 36 1.29 2.52 -4.82
C GLY A 36 0.77 2.40 -3.37
N LEU A 37 0.98 1.25 -2.73
CA LEU A 37 0.51 1.01 -1.38
C LEU A 37 1.33 1.76 -0.32
N TYR A 38 2.66 1.62 -0.36
CA TYR A 38 3.56 2.14 0.68
C TYR A 38 4.27 3.44 0.29
N GLY A 39 4.24 3.80 -0.98
CA GLY A 39 5.08 4.87 -1.52
C GLY A 39 6.48 4.37 -1.85
N TRP A 40 7.33 5.28 -2.33
CA TRP A 40 8.74 5.00 -2.63
C TRP A 40 9.58 6.26 -2.73
N GLU A 41 10.89 6.12 -2.60
CA GLU A 41 11.84 7.21 -2.84
C GLU A 41 12.33 7.15 -4.29
N GLN A 42 12.02 8.21 -5.05
CA GLN A 42 12.55 8.42 -6.39
C GLN A 42 13.85 9.21 -6.29
N VAL A 43 14.95 8.60 -6.71
CA VAL A 43 16.25 9.27 -6.78
C VAL A 43 16.53 9.69 -8.23
N VAL A 44 16.74 10.97 -8.46
CA VAL A 44 17.11 11.54 -9.77
C VAL A 44 18.51 12.10 -9.68
N THR A 45 19.41 11.66 -10.56
CA THR A 45 20.77 12.20 -10.65
C THR A 45 20.83 13.19 -11.82
N LYS A 46 21.24 14.43 -11.55
CA LYS A 46 21.41 15.47 -12.57
C LYS A 46 22.62 16.34 -12.22
N ASN A 47 23.54 16.51 -13.18
CA ASN A 47 24.78 17.30 -13.03
C ASN A 47 25.55 16.95 -11.74
N ASP A 48 25.87 15.67 -11.54
CA ASP A 48 26.51 15.11 -10.33
C ASP A 48 25.80 15.34 -9.00
N LYS A 49 24.60 15.92 -9.02
CA LYS A 49 23.73 16.09 -7.84
C LYS A 49 22.68 14.99 -7.79
N ARG A 50 22.37 14.52 -6.59
CA ARG A 50 21.32 13.53 -6.32
C ARG A 50 20.13 14.20 -5.65
N TYR A 51 18.98 14.13 -6.30
CA TYR A 51 17.70 14.64 -5.81
C TYR A 51 16.85 13.48 -5.35
N ARG A 52 16.31 13.54 -4.14
CA ARG A 52 15.43 12.51 -3.58
C ARG A 52 14.02 13.07 -3.46
N TYR A 53 13.06 12.39 -4.09
CA TYR A 53 11.66 12.74 -4.06
C TYR A 53 10.88 11.61 -3.41
N ARG A 54 10.21 11.91 -2.30
CA ARG A 54 9.29 10.96 -1.68
C ARG A 54 7.99 10.94 -2.47
N ARG A 55 7.62 9.77 -3.01
CA ARG A 55 6.31 9.50 -3.60
C ARG A 55 5.48 8.81 -2.54
N GLU A 56 4.40 9.45 -2.11
CA GLU A 56 3.52 8.89 -1.08
C GLU A 56 2.68 7.75 -1.67
N GLY A 57 2.45 6.73 -0.84
CA GLY A 57 1.51 5.66 -1.14
C GLY A 57 0.22 5.85 -0.37
N ILE A 58 -0.79 5.06 -0.71
CA ILE A 58 -2.13 5.10 -0.08
C ILE A 58 -2.05 4.99 1.46
N LEU A 59 -1.15 4.14 1.98
CA LEU A 59 -0.98 3.96 3.42
C LEU A 59 -0.20 5.09 4.11
N THR A 60 0.45 5.99 3.36
CA THR A 60 1.08 7.18 3.94
C THR A 60 0.04 8.19 4.40
N GLU A 61 -1.06 8.33 3.65
CA GLU A 61 -2.12 9.30 3.95
C GLU A 61 -3.20 8.75 4.89
N ILE A 62 -3.37 7.42 4.95
CA ILE A 62 -4.46 6.79 5.68
C ILE A 62 -3.96 6.28 7.04
N PRO A 63 -4.57 6.74 8.16
CA PRO A 63 -4.35 6.15 9.47
C PRO A 63 -4.66 4.65 9.43
N HIS A 64 -3.65 3.84 9.72
CA HIS A 64 -3.76 2.39 9.69
C HIS A 64 -2.93 1.76 10.81
N ILE A 65 -3.33 0.54 11.19
CA ILE A 65 -2.55 -0.32 12.08
C ILE A 65 -1.98 -1.44 11.22
N LYS A 66 -0.65 -1.52 11.15
CA LYS A 66 0.04 -2.64 10.52
C LYS A 66 0.00 -3.84 11.47
N VAL A 67 -0.62 -4.93 11.02
CA VAL A 67 -0.68 -6.19 11.77
C VAL A 67 0.41 -7.14 11.29
N ASP A 68 0.66 -7.15 9.98
CA ASP A 68 1.69 -7.93 9.30
C ASP A 68 2.19 -7.15 8.06
N ASP A 69 3.23 -7.62 7.39
CA ASP A 69 3.64 -7.09 6.08
C ASP A 69 2.53 -7.18 5.02
N SER A 70 1.65 -8.17 5.16
CA SER A 70 0.55 -8.46 4.22
C SER A 70 -0.84 -8.06 4.74
N VAL A 71 -0.93 -7.52 5.96
CA VAL A 71 -2.19 -7.27 6.65
C VAL A 71 -2.18 -5.94 7.39
N PHE A 72 -3.20 -5.12 7.15
CA PHE A 72 -3.38 -3.86 7.86
C PHE A 72 -4.86 -3.58 8.16
N ILE A 73 -5.10 -2.79 9.20
CA ILE A 73 -6.43 -2.39 9.67
C ILE A 73 -6.60 -0.90 9.41
N VAL A 74 -7.72 -0.53 8.79
CA VAL A 74 -8.13 0.86 8.56
C VAL A 74 -9.52 1.11 9.12
N ALA A 75 -9.79 2.37 9.48
CA ALA A 75 -11.16 2.80 9.76
C ALA A 75 -12.03 2.65 8.50
N LEU A 76 -13.29 2.23 8.66
CA LEU A 76 -14.21 2.01 7.53
C LEU A 76 -14.40 3.27 6.68
N GLU A 77 -14.35 4.45 7.28
CA GLU A 77 -14.47 5.73 6.58
C GLU A 77 -13.32 5.99 5.59
N HIS A 78 -12.12 5.47 5.87
CA HIS A 78 -10.97 5.59 4.98
C HIS A 78 -10.91 4.48 3.94
N PHE A 79 -11.65 3.39 4.13
CA PHE A 79 -11.67 2.25 3.21
C PHE A 79 -11.99 2.64 1.76
N LYS A 80 -12.90 3.59 1.54
CA LYS A 80 -13.24 4.06 0.18
C LYS A 80 -12.06 4.70 -0.55
N LYS A 81 -11.07 5.25 0.17
CA LYS A 81 -9.86 5.81 -0.42
C LYS A 81 -8.86 4.72 -0.82
N VAL A 82 -8.90 3.55 -0.19
CA VAL A 82 -8.01 2.42 -0.49
C VAL A 82 -8.40 1.68 -1.78
N LEU A 83 -9.69 1.72 -2.16
CA LEU A 83 -10.22 1.03 -3.34
C LEU A 83 -10.28 1.90 -4.62
N LYS A 84 -9.81 3.14 -4.56
CA LYS A 84 -9.85 4.08 -5.69
C LYS A 84 -8.60 3.96 -6.54
#